data_AF-I1CE08-F1
#
_entry.id   AF-I1CE08-F1
#
_cell.length_a   1.000
_cell.length_b   1.000
_cell.length_c   1.000
_cell.angle_alpha   90.00
_cell.angle_beta   90.00
_cell.angle_gamma   90.00
#
_symmetry.space_group_name_H-M   'P 1'
#
loop_
_entity.id
_entity.type
_entity.pdbx_description
1 polymer ?
#
loop_
_entity_poly.entity_id
_entity_poly.type
_entity_poly.pdbx_seq_one_letter_code
_entity_poly.pdbx_strand_id
1 'polypeptide(L)'
;MQKSVQDCIKYVSSLQRDNQEEETRSLRHELNTLHQTYSNYQQESKHMIEELQEKIKNQSRLEMGEGKEITQKVSLLITNRLEALQEDVEHFKQDIAQRRYRPSKVRLKHCIDESGLLEKEIQELEECLKVYKPAWKKMWEAELQHIVQEQQFLKDQEALLGDLKEEHQAVVDVLKQASQISEIHERKKQQKYDRIYCRLTREEKLDGMASVMKQVTAIHVDHESRLKALDEAEKMRFKKLAQNIDAFERELLNFVCLKKLKNVGGPEAVDRQREEKNKAVLKLVFEEQQINLIPKMNTLQALP
;
A
#
# COMPACT_ATOMS: atom_id res chain seq x y z
N MET A 1 -34.51 -40.10 50.39
CA MET A 1 -33.03 -40.22 50.29
C MET A 1 -32.54 -40.46 48.87
N GLN A 2 -33.06 -41.44 48.11
CA GLN A 2 -32.55 -41.74 46.75
C GLN A 2 -32.61 -40.57 45.75
N LYS A 3 -33.69 -39.77 45.69
CA LYS A 3 -33.77 -38.59 44.81
C LYS A 3 -32.66 -37.55 45.08
N SER A 4 -32.42 -37.22 46.34
CA SER A 4 -31.40 -36.25 46.75
C SER A 4 -29.97 -36.71 46.41
N VAL A 5 -29.67 -38.00 46.54
CA VAL A 5 -28.37 -38.56 46.12
C VAL A 5 -28.21 -38.47 44.60
N GLN A 6 -29.27 -38.72 43.85
CA GLN A 6 -29.26 -38.66 42.39
C GLN A 6 -29.13 -37.23 41.86
N ASP A 7 -29.69 -36.26 42.57
CA ASP A 7 -29.53 -34.84 42.28
C ASP A 7 -28.10 -34.35 42.60
N CYS A 8 -27.49 -34.82 43.69
CA CYS A 8 -26.06 -34.57 43.97
C CYS A 8 -25.13 -35.15 42.89
N ILE A 9 -25.40 -36.37 42.41
CA ILE A 9 -24.59 -37.00 41.35
C ILE A 9 -24.70 -36.22 40.03
N LYS A 10 -25.89 -35.72 39.69
CA LYS A 10 -26.09 -34.87 38.51
C LYS A 10 -25.36 -33.54 38.64
N TYR A 11 -25.39 -32.93 39.82
CA TYR A 11 -24.71 -31.67 40.11
C TYR A 11 -23.18 -31.79 40.05
N VAL A 12 -22.61 -32.89 40.59
CA VAL A 12 -21.17 -33.16 40.49
C VAL A 12 -20.76 -33.42 39.03
N SER A 13 -21.57 -34.18 38.29
CA SER A 13 -21.32 -34.42 36.86
C SER A 13 -21.41 -33.14 36.01
N SER A 14 -22.31 -32.20 36.34
CA SER A 14 -22.40 -30.91 35.64
C SER A 14 -21.22 -30.01 35.95
N LEU A 15 -20.81 -29.91 37.22
CA LEU A 15 -19.61 -29.18 37.63
C LEU A 15 -18.35 -29.68 36.92
N GLN A 16 -18.23 -31.00 36.78
CA GLN A 16 -17.09 -31.60 36.08
C GLN A 16 -17.10 -31.32 34.57
N ARG A 17 -18.29 -31.20 33.97
CA ARG A 17 -18.45 -30.81 32.57
C ARG A 17 -18.10 -29.33 32.37
N ASP A 18 -18.54 -28.47 33.27
CA ASP A 18 -18.27 -27.03 33.22
C ASP A 18 -16.76 -26.75 33.36
N ASN A 19 -16.07 -27.45 34.25
CA ASN A 19 -14.62 -27.36 34.39
C ASN A 19 -13.86 -27.82 33.13
N GLN A 20 -14.32 -28.90 32.49
CA GLN A 20 -13.76 -29.34 31.19
C GLN A 20 -14.03 -28.34 30.06
N GLU A 21 -15.19 -27.68 30.06
CA GLU A 21 -15.50 -26.62 29.11
C GLU A 21 -14.63 -25.39 29.31
N GLU A 22 -14.35 -25.00 30.55
CA GLU A 22 -13.44 -23.90 30.87
C GLU A 22 -12.00 -24.21 30.46
N GLU A 23 -11.49 -25.41 30.77
CA GLU A 23 -10.16 -25.86 30.34
C GLU A 23 -10.03 -25.88 28.81
N THR A 24 -11.04 -26.41 28.09
CA THR A 24 -11.01 -26.41 26.62
C THR A 24 -11.12 -25.02 26.03
N ARG A 25 -11.83 -24.08 26.67
CA ARG A 25 -11.86 -22.67 26.26
C ARG A 25 -10.52 -21.98 26.50
N SER A 26 -9.88 -22.23 27.63
CA SER A 26 -8.54 -21.72 27.96
C SER A 26 -7.50 -22.24 26.96
N LEU A 27 -7.48 -23.55 26.70
CA LEU A 27 -6.56 -24.15 25.71
C LEU A 27 -6.79 -23.61 24.30
N ARG A 28 -8.05 -23.39 23.87
CA ARG A 28 -8.35 -22.75 22.58
C ARG A 28 -7.86 -21.31 22.52
N HIS A 29 -7.96 -20.57 23.62
CA HIS A 29 -7.43 -19.22 23.69
C HIS A 29 -5.90 -19.21 23.56
N GLU A 30 -5.20 -20.06 24.30
CA GLU A 30 -3.74 -20.21 24.23
C GLU A 30 -3.25 -20.67 22.85
N LEU A 31 -3.99 -21.58 22.20
CA LEU A 31 -3.65 -22.02 20.84
C LEU A 31 -3.83 -20.86 19.83
N ASN A 32 -4.90 -20.06 19.99
CA ASN A 32 -5.13 -18.89 19.16
C ASN A 32 -4.07 -17.80 19.38
N THR A 33 -3.64 -17.54 20.62
CA THR A 33 -2.55 -16.59 20.89
C THR A 33 -1.24 -17.11 20.30
N LEU A 34 -0.95 -18.42 20.41
CA LEU A 34 0.22 -19.02 19.78
C LEU A 34 0.19 -18.89 18.26
N HIS A 35 -0.95 -19.16 17.61
CA HIS A 35 -1.11 -18.93 16.17
C HIS A 35 -0.90 -17.47 15.77
N GLN A 36 -1.42 -16.51 16.54
CA GLN A 36 -1.20 -15.09 16.28
C GLN A 36 0.28 -14.72 16.43
N THR A 37 0.94 -15.14 17.50
CA THR A 37 2.38 -14.86 17.71
C THR A 37 3.25 -15.50 16.62
N TYR A 38 2.95 -16.73 16.20
CA TYR A 38 3.66 -17.38 15.10
C TYR A 38 3.43 -16.67 13.76
N SER A 39 2.19 -16.27 13.46
CA SER A 39 1.88 -15.49 12.26
C SER A 39 2.61 -14.15 12.25
N ASN A 40 2.67 -13.46 13.40
CA ASN A 40 3.39 -12.21 13.55
C ASN A 40 4.90 -12.41 13.36
N TYR A 41 5.48 -13.41 14.02
CA TYR A 41 6.89 -13.76 13.84
C TYR A 41 7.23 -14.11 12.39
N GLN A 42 6.34 -14.84 11.70
CA GLN A 42 6.53 -15.18 10.30
C GLN A 42 6.49 -13.93 9.40
N GLN A 43 5.61 -12.98 9.69
CA GLN A 43 5.55 -11.69 8.97
C GLN A 43 6.78 -10.84 9.25
N GLU A 44 7.20 -10.70 10.51
CA GLU A 44 8.40 -9.98 10.92
C GLU A 44 9.66 -10.58 10.30
N SER A 45 9.77 -11.90 10.28
CA SER A 45 10.90 -12.60 9.65
C SER A 45 10.94 -12.35 8.14
N LYS A 46 9.79 -12.39 7.45
CA LYS A 46 9.72 -12.04 6.02
C LYS A 46 10.15 -10.61 5.77
N HIS A 47 9.61 -9.67 6.55
CA HIS A 47 9.95 -8.25 6.44
C HIS A 47 11.45 -8.00 6.68
N MET A 48 12.05 -8.65 7.68
CA MET A 48 13.49 -8.53 7.95
C MET A 48 14.34 -9.09 6.80
N ILE A 49 13.93 -10.20 6.19
CA ILE A 49 14.61 -10.76 5.02
C ILE A 49 14.49 -9.80 3.83
N GLU A 50 13.32 -9.24 3.59
CA GLU A 50 13.08 -8.24 2.52
C GLU A 50 13.94 -6.98 2.73
N GLU A 51 14.00 -6.44 3.95
CA GLU A 51 14.88 -5.32 4.28
C GLU A 51 16.37 -5.63 4.04
N LEU A 52 16.82 -6.83 4.42
CA LEU A 52 18.20 -7.25 4.20
C LEU A 52 18.51 -7.41 2.70
N GLN A 53 17.58 -7.98 1.94
CA GLN A 53 17.70 -8.11 0.48
C GLN A 53 17.79 -6.74 -0.19
N GLU A 54 16.96 -5.78 0.21
CA GLU A 54 17.02 -4.40 -0.28
C GLU A 54 18.33 -3.69 0.10
N LYS A 55 18.83 -3.89 1.33
CA LYS A 55 20.15 -3.37 1.74
C LYS A 55 21.27 -3.95 0.89
N ILE A 56 21.29 -5.27 0.66
CA ILE A 56 22.29 -5.94 -0.18
C ILE A 56 22.22 -5.42 -1.63
N LYS A 57 21.02 -5.26 -2.18
CA LYS A 57 20.81 -4.71 -3.53
C LYS A 57 21.36 -3.29 -3.63
N ASN A 58 21.03 -2.42 -2.69
CA ASN A 58 21.51 -1.04 -2.65
C ASN A 58 23.03 -0.96 -2.50
N GLN A 59 23.62 -1.79 -1.62
CA GLN A 59 25.07 -1.88 -1.48
C GLN A 59 25.73 -2.34 -2.78
N SER A 60 25.23 -3.39 -3.43
CA SER A 60 25.78 -3.87 -4.70
C SER A 60 25.70 -2.81 -5.81
N ARG A 61 24.67 -1.97 -5.80
CA ARG A 61 24.50 -0.86 -6.74
C ARG A 61 25.51 0.26 -6.50
N LEU A 62 25.82 0.56 -5.23
CA LEU A 62 26.87 1.49 -4.86
C LEU A 62 28.25 0.97 -5.28
N GLU A 63 28.57 -0.28 -4.97
CA GLU A 63 29.82 -0.95 -5.36
C GLU A 63 30.00 -0.97 -6.89
N MET A 64 28.91 -1.21 -7.65
CA MET A 64 28.93 -1.09 -9.11
C MET A 64 29.21 0.35 -9.56
N GLY A 65 28.66 1.36 -8.89
CA GLY A 65 28.91 2.78 -9.16
C GLY A 65 30.38 3.15 -8.96
N GLU A 66 30.93 2.79 -7.80
CA GLU A 66 32.35 3.00 -7.47
C GLU A 66 33.27 2.27 -8.46
N GLY A 67 32.96 1.01 -8.79
CA GLY A 67 33.73 0.22 -9.75
C GLY A 67 33.76 0.86 -11.14
N LYS A 68 32.65 1.45 -11.59
CA LYS A 68 32.58 2.20 -12.86
C LYS A 68 33.43 3.46 -12.80
N GLU A 69 33.36 4.22 -11.72
CA GLU A 69 34.13 5.46 -11.54
C GLU A 69 35.63 5.18 -11.52
N ILE A 70 36.07 4.15 -10.80
CA ILE A 70 37.47 3.71 -10.76
C ILE A 70 37.93 3.28 -12.15
N THR A 71 37.16 2.44 -12.83
CA THR A 71 37.48 1.97 -14.19
C THR A 71 37.61 3.15 -15.16
N GLN A 72 36.71 4.14 -15.07
CA GLN A 72 36.75 5.34 -15.90
C GLN A 72 37.98 6.20 -15.60
N LYS A 73 38.31 6.43 -14.32
CA LYS A 73 39.49 7.19 -13.90
C LYS A 73 40.78 6.54 -14.40
N VAL A 74 40.92 5.23 -14.22
CA VAL A 74 42.09 4.47 -14.69
C VAL A 74 42.19 4.53 -16.21
N SER A 75 41.08 4.34 -16.93
CA SER A 75 41.04 4.48 -18.39
C SER A 75 41.51 5.87 -18.85
N LEU A 76 41.04 6.94 -18.22
CA LEU A 76 41.46 8.31 -18.57
C LEU A 76 42.96 8.54 -18.29
N LEU A 77 43.47 8.04 -17.16
CA LEU A 77 44.89 8.16 -16.82
C LEU A 77 45.78 7.44 -17.83
N ILE A 78 45.43 6.20 -18.21
CA ILE A 78 46.15 5.43 -19.22
C ILE A 78 46.11 6.16 -20.57
N THR A 79 44.95 6.68 -20.99
CA THR A 79 44.83 7.43 -22.25
C THR A 79 45.71 8.68 -22.25
N ASN A 80 45.66 9.50 -21.20
CA ASN A 80 46.48 10.72 -21.13
C ASN A 80 47.98 10.42 -21.16
N ARG A 81 48.42 9.35 -20.47
CA ARG A 81 49.83 8.92 -20.48
C ARG A 81 50.24 8.38 -21.84
N LEU A 82 49.35 7.63 -22.49
CA LEU A 82 49.58 7.13 -23.85
C LEU A 82 49.70 8.30 -24.85
N GLU A 83 48.84 9.32 -24.74
CA GLU A 83 48.92 10.53 -25.55
C GLU A 83 50.25 11.27 -25.34
N ALA A 84 50.68 11.47 -24.09
CA ALA A 84 51.98 12.08 -23.79
C ALA A 84 53.16 11.26 -24.38
N LEU A 85 53.10 9.93 -24.27
CA LEU A 85 54.10 9.05 -24.86
C LEU A 85 54.10 9.12 -26.40
N GLN A 86 52.92 9.21 -27.02
CA GLN A 86 52.78 9.38 -28.47
C GLN A 86 53.39 10.71 -28.94
N GLU A 87 53.18 11.80 -28.20
CA GLU A 87 53.79 13.11 -28.48
C GLU A 87 55.33 13.02 -28.44
N ASP A 88 55.90 12.40 -27.41
CA ASP A 88 57.35 12.19 -27.28
C ASP A 88 57.92 11.37 -28.46
N VAL A 89 57.22 10.30 -28.86
CA VAL A 89 57.63 9.45 -29.99
C VAL A 89 57.55 10.22 -31.32
N GLU A 90 56.51 11.03 -31.53
CA GLU A 90 56.40 11.86 -32.73
C GLU A 90 57.50 12.92 -32.77
N HIS A 91 57.86 13.52 -31.63
CA HIS A 91 59.02 14.41 -31.54
C HIS A 91 60.33 13.71 -31.93
N PHE A 92 60.58 12.48 -31.47
CA PHE A 92 61.75 11.72 -31.91
C PHE A 92 61.72 11.42 -33.40
N LYS A 93 60.54 11.08 -33.95
CA LYS A 93 60.38 10.81 -35.38
C LYS A 93 60.71 12.05 -36.21
N GLN A 94 60.25 13.24 -35.79
CA GLN A 94 60.58 14.51 -36.43
C GLN A 94 62.07 14.83 -36.34
N ASP A 95 62.69 14.66 -35.16
CA ASP A 95 64.13 14.90 -34.96
C ASP A 95 65.01 13.99 -35.84
N ILE A 96 64.61 12.72 -36.01
CA ILE A 96 65.32 11.76 -36.86
C ILE A 96 65.10 12.09 -38.35
N ALA A 97 63.84 12.29 -38.77
CA ALA A 97 63.48 12.42 -40.18
C ALA A 97 63.88 13.78 -40.78
N GLN A 98 63.65 14.87 -40.05
CA GLN A 98 63.86 16.23 -40.55
C GLN A 98 65.22 16.81 -40.14
N ARG A 99 65.65 16.55 -38.90
CA ARG A 99 66.85 17.20 -38.31
C ARG A 99 68.10 16.32 -38.34
N ARG A 100 67.98 15.03 -38.70
CA ARG A 100 69.05 14.02 -38.65
C ARG A 100 69.80 14.00 -37.31
N TYR A 101 69.13 14.40 -36.22
CA TYR A 101 69.69 14.37 -34.88
C TYR A 101 69.39 13.02 -34.24
N ARG A 102 70.33 12.53 -33.42
CA ARG A 102 70.15 11.28 -32.69
C ARG A 102 69.45 11.57 -31.35
N PRO A 103 68.23 11.03 -31.10
CA PRO A 103 67.53 11.24 -29.83
C PRO A 103 68.39 10.81 -28.64
N SER A 104 68.21 11.50 -27.51
CA SER A 104 68.93 11.18 -26.28
C SER A 104 68.60 9.76 -25.82
N LYS A 105 69.64 8.95 -25.56
CA LYS A 105 69.49 7.57 -25.07
C LYS A 105 68.69 7.48 -23.77
N VAL A 106 68.74 8.52 -22.93
CA VAL A 106 67.99 8.57 -21.67
C VAL A 106 66.50 8.72 -21.93
N ARG A 107 66.11 9.63 -22.83
CA ARG A 107 64.71 9.85 -23.21
C ARG A 107 64.11 8.65 -23.93
N LEU A 108 64.88 8.02 -24.83
CA LEU A 108 64.44 6.81 -25.51
C LEU A 108 64.20 5.64 -24.54
N LYS A 109 65.09 5.47 -23.54
CA LYS A 109 64.89 4.47 -22.48
C LYS A 109 63.62 4.75 -21.68
N HIS A 110 63.42 6.00 -21.28
CA HIS A 110 62.21 6.41 -20.55
C HIS A 110 60.93 6.04 -21.32
N CYS A 111 60.86 6.35 -22.62
CA CYS A 111 59.68 5.99 -23.43
C CYS A 111 59.48 4.48 -23.59
N ILE A 112 60.56 3.69 -23.68
CA ILE A 112 60.47 2.22 -23.73
C ILE A 112 59.97 1.66 -22.39
N ASP A 113 60.51 2.16 -21.28
CA ASP A 113 60.12 1.74 -19.94
C ASP A 113 58.65 2.12 -19.66
N GLU A 114 58.25 3.34 -20.03
CA GLU A 114 56.87 3.84 -19.91
C GLU A 114 55.89 3.04 -20.79
N SER A 115 56.29 2.68 -22.02
CA SER A 115 55.50 1.80 -22.89
C SER A 115 55.26 0.43 -22.24
N GLY A 116 56.28 -0.13 -21.58
CA GLY A 116 56.15 -1.42 -20.88
C GLY A 116 55.29 -1.34 -19.61
N LEU A 117 55.27 -0.19 -18.93
CA LEU A 117 54.36 0.06 -17.80
C LEU A 117 52.91 0.21 -18.29
N LEU A 118 52.68 1.01 -19.34
CA LEU A 118 51.36 1.18 -19.93
C LEU A 118 50.79 -0.14 -20.44
N GLU A 119 51.62 -1.01 -21.04
CA GLU A 119 51.18 -2.34 -21.47
C GLU A 119 50.65 -3.19 -20.30
N LYS A 120 51.32 -3.14 -19.14
CA LYS A 120 50.86 -3.86 -17.94
C LYS A 120 49.58 -3.27 -17.37
N GLU A 121 49.49 -1.95 -17.24
CA GLU A 121 48.29 -1.27 -16.73
C GLU A 121 47.07 -1.50 -17.65
N ILE A 122 47.28 -1.55 -18.97
CA ILE A 122 46.23 -1.90 -19.94
C ILE A 122 45.77 -3.35 -19.73
N GLN A 123 46.70 -4.28 -19.53
CA GLN A 123 46.36 -5.69 -19.25
C GLN A 123 45.60 -5.85 -17.92
N GLU A 124 46.04 -5.17 -16.86
CA GLU A 124 45.35 -5.17 -15.56
C GLU A 124 43.93 -4.60 -15.66
N LEU A 125 43.75 -3.52 -16.41
CA LEU A 125 42.42 -2.95 -16.68
C LEU A 125 41.55 -3.93 -17.48
N GLU A 126 42.13 -4.62 -18.48
CA GLU A 126 41.42 -5.64 -19.26
C GLU A 126 40.95 -6.81 -18.39
N GLU A 127 41.80 -7.29 -17.48
CA GLU A 127 41.46 -8.35 -16.51
C GLU A 127 40.34 -7.90 -15.55
N CYS A 128 40.40 -6.68 -15.02
CA CYS A 128 39.34 -6.11 -14.20
C CYS A 128 38.01 -6.05 -14.97
N LEU A 129 38.04 -5.62 -16.23
CA LEU A 129 36.85 -5.56 -17.08
C LEU A 129 36.26 -6.94 -17.37
N LYS A 130 37.07 -7.99 -17.47
CA LYS A 130 36.58 -9.38 -17.62
C LYS A 130 35.76 -9.83 -16.42
N VAL A 131 36.07 -9.35 -15.21
CA VAL A 131 35.33 -9.66 -13.98
C VAL A 131 34.10 -8.77 -13.81
N TYR A 132 34.23 -7.45 -14.02
CA TYR A 132 33.13 -6.52 -13.81
C TYR A 132 32.01 -6.64 -14.85
N LYS A 133 32.36 -6.89 -16.12
CA LYS A 133 31.38 -6.99 -17.22
C LYS A 133 30.24 -8.00 -16.96
N PRO A 134 30.49 -9.27 -16.59
CA PRO A 134 29.40 -10.20 -16.29
C PRO A 134 28.61 -9.79 -15.05
N ALA A 135 29.25 -9.25 -14.01
CA ALA A 135 28.57 -8.80 -12.80
C ALA A 135 27.60 -7.63 -13.08
N TRP A 136 28.05 -6.61 -13.81
CA TRP A 136 27.21 -5.47 -14.19
C TRP A 136 26.07 -5.89 -15.13
N LYS A 137 26.35 -6.79 -16.08
CA LYS A 137 25.31 -7.34 -16.97
C LYS A 137 24.21 -8.05 -16.19
N LYS A 138 24.58 -8.88 -15.21
CA LYS A 138 23.61 -9.59 -14.37
C LYS A 138 22.74 -8.62 -13.55
N MET A 139 23.34 -7.56 -13.02
CA MET A 139 22.59 -6.53 -12.30
C MET A 139 21.62 -5.79 -13.21
N TRP A 140 22.07 -5.34 -14.39
CA TRP A 140 21.20 -4.69 -15.36
C TRP A 140 20.09 -5.60 -15.85
N GLU A 141 20.37 -6.88 -16.08
CA GLU A 141 19.34 -7.85 -16.45
C GLU A 141 18.25 -7.94 -15.38
N ALA A 142 18.63 -8.03 -14.10
CA ALA A 142 17.68 -8.04 -12.99
C ALA A 142 16.87 -6.73 -12.89
N GLU A 143 17.52 -5.57 -13.05
CA GLU A 143 16.85 -4.27 -13.05
C GLU A 143 15.88 -4.13 -14.25
N LEU A 144 16.29 -4.58 -15.44
CA LEU A 144 15.46 -4.54 -16.64
C LEU A 144 14.26 -5.49 -16.54
N GLN A 145 14.46 -6.69 -15.99
CA GLN A 145 13.37 -7.63 -15.72
C GLN A 145 12.36 -7.03 -14.75
N HIS A 146 12.83 -6.36 -13.68
CA HIS A 146 11.95 -5.66 -12.75
C HIS A 146 11.13 -4.57 -13.44
N ILE A 147 11.77 -3.72 -14.25
CA ILE A 147 11.08 -2.67 -15.01
C ILE A 147 10.03 -3.27 -15.96
N VAL A 148 10.36 -4.38 -16.65
CA VAL A 148 9.41 -5.06 -17.53
C VAL A 148 8.23 -5.63 -16.75
N GLN A 149 8.46 -6.21 -15.58
CA GLN A 149 7.39 -6.70 -14.69
C GLN A 149 6.49 -5.55 -14.22
N GLU A 150 7.05 -4.42 -13.82
CA GLU A 150 6.29 -3.23 -13.42
C GLU A 150 5.46 -2.66 -14.57
N GLN A 151 6.04 -2.63 -15.79
CA GLN A 151 5.31 -2.21 -16.98
C GLN A 151 4.15 -3.16 -17.32
N GLN A 152 4.35 -4.47 -17.17
CA GLN A 152 3.27 -5.44 -17.39
C GLN A 152 2.18 -5.29 -16.34
N PHE A 153 2.54 -5.14 -15.07
CA PHE A 153 1.60 -4.86 -14.00
C PHE A 153 0.75 -3.61 -14.29
N LEU A 154 1.38 -2.51 -14.74
CA LEU A 154 0.66 -1.30 -15.12
C LEU A 154 -0.37 -1.56 -16.23
N LYS A 155 0.03 -2.28 -17.29
CA LYS A 155 -0.88 -2.64 -18.39
C LYS A 155 -2.06 -3.49 -17.92
N ASP A 156 -1.81 -4.45 -17.03
CA ASP A 156 -2.86 -5.29 -16.46
C ASP A 156 -3.85 -4.45 -15.62
N GLN A 157 -3.36 -3.46 -14.86
CA GLN A 157 -4.21 -2.52 -14.12
C GLN A 157 -5.00 -1.59 -15.06
N GLU A 158 -4.39 -1.13 -16.15
CA GLU A 158 -5.09 -0.33 -17.16
C GLU A 158 -6.19 -1.12 -17.86
N ALA A 159 -5.94 -2.38 -18.20
CA ALA A 159 -6.94 -3.29 -18.76
C ALA A 159 -8.10 -3.52 -17.79
N LEU A 160 -7.81 -3.85 -16.53
CA LEU A 160 -8.82 -4.00 -15.48
C LEU A 160 -9.66 -2.73 -15.31
N LEU A 161 -9.03 -1.55 -15.35
CA LEU A 161 -9.75 -0.28 -15.28
C LEU A 161 -10.67 -0.08 -16.49
N GLY A 162 -10.26 -0.53 -17.68
CA GLY A 162 -11.08 -0.58 -18.88
C GLY A 162 -12.33 -1.44 -18.66
N ASP A 163 -12.14 -2.69 -18.25
CA ASP A 163 -13.22 -3.64 -17.97
C ASP A 163 -14.20 -3.07 -16.94
N LEU A 164 -13.70 -2.52 -15.82
CA LEU A 164 -14.54 -1.91 -14.78
C LEU A 164 -15.35 -0.71 -15.29
N LYS A 165 -14.82 0.08 -16.22
CA LYS A 165 -15.56 1.19 -16.84
C LYS A 165 -16.69 0.68 -17.73
N GLU A 166 -16.43 -0.36 -18.52
CA GLU A 166 -17.45 -0.99 -19.37
C GLU A 166 -18.55 -1.62 -18.52
N GLU A 167 -18.17 -2.37 -17.47
CA GLU A 167 -19.11 -2.94 -16.50
C GLU A 167 -19.93 -1.85 -15.81
N HIS A 168 -19.29 -0.77 -15.35
CA HIS A 168 -19.99 0.36 -14.74
C HIS A 168 -20.99 1.01 -15.71
N GLN A 169 -20.60 1.22 -16.96
CA GLN A 169 -21.47 1.77 -17.99
C GLN A 169 -22.69 0.87 -18.24
N ALA A 170 -22.50 -0.44 -18.31
CA ALA A 170 -23.59 -1.41 -18.43
C ALA A 170 -24.57 -1.32 -17.24
N VAL A 171 -24.05 -1.22 -16.00
CA VAL A 171 -24.88 -1.02 -14.80
C VAL A 171 -25.67 0.28 -14.88
N VAL A 172 -25.03 1.37 -15.30
CA VAL A 172 -25.70 2.67 -15.48
C VAL A 172 -26.84 2.58 -16.49
N ASP A 173 -26.64 1.87 -17.60
CA ASP A 173 -27.66 1.73 -18.64
C ASP A 173 -28.84 0.86 -18.16
N VAL A 174 -28.59 -0.20 -17.39
CA VAL A 174 -29.65 -0.97 -16.71
C VAL A 174 -30.41 -0.10 -15.70
N LEU A 175 -29.72 0.76 -14.94
CA LEU A 175 -30.37 1.69 -14.01
C LEU A 175 -31.24 2.72 -14.74
N LYS A 176 -30.79 3.25 -15.88
CA LYS A 176 -31.61 4.14 -16.73
C LYS A 176 -32.87 3.44 -17.21
N GLN A 177 -32.74 2.20 -17.70
CA GLN A 177 -33.88 1.39 -18.13
C GLN A 177 -34.85 1.14 -16.95
N ALA A 178 -34.34 0.78 -15.78
CA ALA A 178 -35.16 0.58 -14.58
C ALA A 178 -35.89 1.88 -14.17
N SER A 179 -35.22 3.03 -14.25
CA SER A 179 -35.83 4.35 -14.00
C SER A 179 -36.99 4.60 -14.97
N GLN A 180 -36.77 4.42 -16.27
CA GLN A 180 -37.82 4.57 -17.30
C GLN A 180 -39.01 3.64 -17.06
N ILE A 181 -38.73 2.37 -16.71
CA ILE A 181 -39.76 1.39 -16.38
C ILE A 181 -40.55 1.85 -15.14
N SER A 182 -39.88 2.37 -14.11
CA SER A 182 -40.53 2.87 -12.89
C SER A 182 -41.48 4.04 -13.20
N GLU A 183 -41.05 4.99 -14.03
CA GLU A 183 -41.90 6.11 -14.47
C GLU A 183 -43.11 5.65 -15.29
N ILE A 184 -42.95 4.64 -16.15
CA ILE A 184 -44.06 4.06 -16.91
C ILE A 184 -45.04 3.36 -15.98
N HIS A 185 -44.55 2.61 -14.99
CA HIS A 185 -45.38 1.96 -13.99
C HIS A 185 -46.13 2.97 -13.13
N GLU A 186 -45.49 4.08 -12.75
CA GLU A 186 -46.12 5.15 -12.00
C GLU A 186 -47.24 5.84 -12.79
N ARG A 187 -46.99 6.16 -14.08
CA ARG A 187 -48.01 6.66 -15.01
C ARG A 187 -49.19 5.68 -15.19
N LYS A 188 -48.91 4.38 -15.34
CA LYS A 188 -49.96 3.35 -15.42
C LYS A 188 -50.75 3.20 -14.12
N LYS A 189 -50.10 3.35 -12.96
CA LYS A 189 -50.75 3.29 -11.65
C LYS A 189 -51.69 4.49 -11.48
N GLN A 190 -51.25 5.70 -11.85
CA GLN A 190 -52.08 6.91 -11.90
C GLN A 190 -53.31 6.72 -12.81
N GLN A 191 -53.13 6.16 -14.01
CA GLN A 191 -54.25 5.84 -14.92
C GLN A 191 -55.20 4.76 -14.38
N LYS A 192 -54.72 3.79 -13.60
CA LYS A 192 -55.57 2.79 -12.95
C LYS A 192 -56.43 3.41 -11.85
N TYR A 193 -55.88 4.33 -11.05
CA TYR A 193 -56.69 5.08 -10.08
C TYR A 193 -57.76 5.90 -10.80
N ASP A 194 -57.42 6.63 -11.88
CA ASP A 194 -58.41 7.36 -12.69
C ASP A 194 -59.52 6.46 -13.28
N ARG A 195 -59.18 5.28 -13.78
CA ARG A 195 -60.18 4.32 -14.32
C ARG A 195 -61.06 3.69 -13.24
N ILE A 196 -60.55 3.51 -12.02
CA ILE A 196 -61.34 3.00 -10.89
C ILE A 196 -62.35 4.06 -10.44
N TYR A 197 -61.99 5.35 -10.47
CA TYR A 197 -62.92 6.44 -10.16
C TYR A 197 -63.93 6.73 -11.30
N CYS A 198 -63.59 6.45 -12.56
CA CYS A 198 -64.53 6.62 -13.69
C CYS A 198 -65.48 5.43 -13.96
N ARG A 199 -65.42 4.34 -13.17
CA ARG A 199 -66.36 3.20 -13.32
C ARG A 199 -67.54 3.23 -12.35
N LEU A 200 -67.81 4.39 -11.74
CA LEU A 200 -68.99 4.63 -10.91
C LEU A 200 -70.09 5.36 -11.68
N THR A 201 -70.40 4.91 -12.90
CA THR A 201 -71.59 5.36 -13.61
C THR A 201 -72.19 4.22 -14.42
N ARG A 202 -72.93 3.34 -13.74
CA ARG A 202 -74.24 2.92 -14.22
C ARG A 202 -75.05 2.34 -13.07
N GLU A 203 -76.28 2.82 -12.99
CA GLU A 203 -77.27 2.57 -11.96
C GLU A 203 -77.59 1.09 -11.81
N GLU A 204 -77.14 0.47 -10.72
CA GLU A 204 -77.83 -0.70 -10.13
C GLU A 204 -77.79 -0.53 -8.60
N LYS A 205 -78.89 -0.05 -8.04
CA LYS A 205 -79.16 -0.13 -6.59
C LYS A 205 -79.43 -1.60 -6.23
N LEU A 206 -78.37 -2.39 -6.14
CA LEU A 206 -78.43 -3.78 -5.70
C LEU A 206 -77.31 -4.00 -4.69
N ASP A 207 -77.73 -3.95 -3.42
CA ASP A 207 -77.08 -4.50 -2.22
C ASP A 207 -75.59 -4.91 -2.35
N GLY A 208 -74.73 -3.91 -2.57
CA GLY A 208 -73.29 -4.14 -2.76
C GLY A 208 -72.65 -4.76 -1.51
N MET A 209 -73.15 -4.42 -0.32
CA MET A 209 -72.63 -4.96 0.93
C MET A 209 -72.99 -6.44 1.10
N ALA A 210 -74.26 -6.85 0.89
CA ALA A 210 -74.59 -8.27 1.00
C ALA A 210 -73.95 -9.10 -0.11
N SER A 211 -73.77 -8.55 -1.31
CA SER A 211 -73.05 -9.21 -2.41
C SER A 211 -71.58 -9.45 -2.05
N VAL A 212 -70.90 -8.44 -1.48
CA VAL A 212 -69.53 -8.58 -0.98
C VAL A 212 -69.48 -9.58 0.18
N MET A 213 -70.42 -9.53 1.14
CA MET A 213 -70.45 -10.48 2.25
C MET A 213 -70.69 -11.92 1.78
N LYS A 214 -71.55 -12.12 0.79
CA LYS A 214 -71.78 -13.44 0.17
C LYS A 214 -70.55 -13.95 -0.56
N GLN A 215 -69.83 -13.06 -1.26
CA GLN A 215 -68.54 -13.41 -1.87
C GLN A 215 -67.51 -13.76 -0.80
N VAL A 216 -67.38 -12.97 0.27
CA VAL A 216 -66.44 -13.23 1.38
C VAL A 216 -66.73 -14.58 2.04
N THR A 217 -68.00 -14.94 2.24
CA THR A 217 -68.37 -16.27 2.77
C THR A 217 -68.01 -17.43 1.83
N ALA A 218 -67.90 -17.17 0.53
CA ALA A 218 -67.57 -18.16 -0.49
C ALA A 218 -66.06 -18.22 -0.83
N ILE A 219 -65.23 -17.34 -0.26
CA ILE A 219 -63.78 -17.34 -0.49
C ILE A 219 -63.14 -18.51 0.27
N HIS A 220 -62.46 -19.38 -0.47
CA HIS A 220 -61.59 -20.39 0.13
C HIS A 220 -60.22 -19.78 0.45
N VAL A 221 -59.83 -19.80 1.72
CA VAL A 221 -58.55 -19.22 2.18
C VAL A 221 -57.47 -20.29 2.15
N ASP A 222 -56.50 -20.13 1.25
CA ASP A 222 -55.27 -20.94 1.24
C ASP A 222 -54.24 -20.34 2.20
N HIS A 223 -53.96 -21.06 3.28
CA HIS A 223 -53.04 -20.61 4.33
C HIS A 223 -51.57 -20.70 3.91
N GLU A 224 -51.17 -21.64 3.05
CA GLU A 224 -49.77 -21.76 2.60
C GLU A 224 -49.38 -20.63 1.66
N SER A 225 -50.26 -20.32 0.72
CA SER A 225 -50.07 -19.17 -0.19
C SER A 225 -49.98 -17.87 0.60
N ARG A 226 -50.80 -17.70 1.65
CA ARG A 226 -50.75 -16.54 2.55
C ARG A 226 -49.43 -16.44 3.33
N LEU A 227 -48.94 -17.54 3.89
CA LEU A 227 -47.68 -17.57 4.62
C LEU A 227 -46.48 -17.24 3.71
N LYS A 228 -46.44 -17.82 2.51
CA LYS A 228 -45.41 -17.48 1.51
C LYS A 228 -45.42 -16.01 1.13
N ALA A 229 -46.61 -15.42 0.92
CA ALA A 229 -46.73 -13.99 0.62
C ALA A 229 -46.30 -13.10 1.80
N LEU A 230 -46.57 -13.52 3.04
CA LEU A 230 -46.10 -12.82 4.25
C LEU A 230 -44.58 -12.87 4.37
N ASP A 231 -43.97 -14.04 4.20
CA ASP A 231 -42.51 -14.21 4.24
C ASP A 231 -41.81 -13.36 3.17
N GLU A 232 -42.36 -13.31 1.96
CA GLU A 232 -41.84 -12.46 0.89
C GLU A 232 -41.97 -10.97 1.20
N ALA A 233 -43.11 -10.55 1.75
CA ALA A 233 -43.33 -9.18 2.17
C ALA A 233 -42.38 -8.77 3.31
N GLU A 234 -42.10 -9.66 4.25
CA GLU A 234 -41.18 -9.43 5.34
C GLU A 234 -39.72 -9.38 4.86
N LYS A 235 -39.31 -10.31 3.99
CA LYS A 235 -38.01 -10.27 3.29
C LYS A 235 -37.82 -8.96 2.52
N MET A 236 -38.85 -8.46 1.85
CA MET A 236 -38.82 -7.18 1.15
C MET A 236 -38.69 -5.99 2.11
N ARG A 237 -39.33 -6.04 3.28
CA ARG A 237 -39.15 -5.02 4.33
C ARG A 237 -37.74 -5.02 4.89
N PHE A 238 -37.16 -6.19 5.17
CA PHE A 238 -35.78 -6.31 5.63
C PHE A 238 -34.78 -5.71 4.63
N LYS A 239 -34.96 -6.01 3.33
CA LYS A 239 -34.11 -5.42 2.26
C LYS A 239 -34.23 -3.90 2.20
N LYS A 240 -35.44 -3.34 2.33
CA LYS A 240 -35.65 -1.88 2.34
C LYS A 240 -35.03 -1.21 3.57
N LEU A 241 -35.12 -1.85 4.73
CA LEU A 241 -34.50 -1.35 5.97
C LEU A 241 -32.97 -1.32 5.82
N ALA A 242 -32.38 -2.38 5.24
CA ALA A 242 -30.94 -2.45 4.98
C ALA A 242 -30.45 -1.46 3.89
N GLN A 243 -31.32 -1.07 2.95
CA GLN A 243 -31.01 -0.07 1.93
C GLN A 243 -31.12 1.37 2.43
N ASN A 244 -31.81 1.61 3.55
CA ASN A 244 -31.84 2.90 4.21
C ASN A 244 -30.52 3.11 4.98
N ILE A 245 -29.46 3.42 4.26
CA ILE A 245 -28.21 3.89 4.85
C ILE A 245 -28.48 5.30 5.38
N ASP A 246 -28.29 5.48 6.69
CA ASP A 246 -28.49 6.76 7.36
C ASP A 246 -27.58 7.83 6.75
N ALA A 247 -28.01 9.10 6.77
CA ALA A 247 -27.23 10.21 6.20
C ALA A 247 -25.83 10.29 6.84
N PHE A 248 -25.73 9.94 8.13
CA PHE A 248 -24.50 9.88 8.90
C PHE A 248 -23.54 8.77 8.43
N GLU A 249 -24.04 7.56 8.16
CA GLU A 249 -23.21 6.44 7.67
C GLU A 249 -22.61 6.73 6.29
N ARG A 250 -23.37 7.43 5.42
CA ARG A 250 -22.87 7.91 4.12
C ARG A 250 -21.75 8.95 4.27
N GLU A 251 -21.87 9.85 5.22
CA GLU A 251 -20.83 10.85 5.50
C GLU A 251 -19.56 10.20 6.07
N LEU A 252 -19.70 9.23 6.98
CA LEU A 252 -18.57 8.48 7.54
C LEU A 252 -17.80 7.72 6.48
N LEU A 253 -18.49 7.00 5.58
CA LEU A 253 -17.84 6.28 4.49
C LEU A 253 -17.06 7.24 3.58
N ASN A 254 -17.64 8.40 3.24
CA ASN A 254 -16.94 9.41 2.45
C ASN A 254 -15.75 10.03 3.19
N PHE A 255 -15.87 10.30 4.49
CA PHE A 255 -14.82 10.91 5.29
C PHE A 255 -13.62 9.97 5.48
N VAL A 256 -13.88 8.68 5.70
CA VAL A 256 -12.87 7.64 5.88
C VAL A 256 -12.25 7.22 4.55
N CYS A 257 -13.04 6.97 3.49
CA CYS A 257 -12.52 6.61 2.16
C CYS A 257 -11.66 7.71 1.55
N LEU A 258 -12.02 8.98 1.73
CA LEU A 258 -11.23 10.10 1.22
C LEU A 258 -10.03 10.45 2.11
N LYS A 259 -9.73 9.66 3.17
CA LYS A 259 -8.66 9.92 4.14
C LYS A 259 -8.64 11.38 4.62
N LYS A 260 -9.82 11.99 4.78
CA LYS A 260 -9.97 13.38 5.23
C LYS A 260 -9.70 13.53 6.72
N LEU A 261 -9.74 12.41 7.46
CA LEU A 261 -9.25 12.36 8.83
C LEU A 261 -7.73 12.58 8.80
N LYS A 262 -7.30 13.76 9.26
CA LYS A 262 -5.90 13.98 9.57
C LYS A 262 -5.51 12.98 10.65
N ASN A 263 -4.46 12.19 10.44
CA ASN A 263 -3.85 11.33 11.45
C ASN A 263 -3.14 12.21 12.50
N VAL A 264 -3.90 13.01 13.25
CA VAL A 264 -3.45 13.57 14.51
C VAL A 264 -3.60 12.39 15.48
N GLY A 265 -2.48 11.79 15.87
CA GLY A 265 -2.44 10.56 16.68
C GLY A 265 -3.05 10.76 18.07
N GLY A 266 -4.39 10.79 18.14
CA GLY A 266 -5.13 10.99 19.38
C GLY A 266 -4.68 12.20 20.22
N PRO A 267 -5.17 12.28 21.46
CA PRO A 267 -4.73 13.28 22.43
C PRO A 267 -3.24 13.13 22.80
N GLU A 268 -2.74 11.89 22.84
CA GLU A 268 -1.38 11.57 23.29
C GLU A 268 -0.29 12.15 22.38
N ALA A 269 -0.47 12.15 21.05
CA ALA A 269 0.49 12.77 20.14
C ALA A 269 0.50 14.31 20.24
N VAL A 270 -0.66 14.91 20.54
CA VAL A 270 -0.76 16.37 20.76
C VAL A 270 -0.04 16.75 22.05
N ASP A 271 -0.18 15.96 23.12
CA ASP A 271 0.52 16.21 24.38
C ASP A 271 2.03 15.98 24.24
N ARG A 272 2.48 14.97 23.47
CA ARG A 272 3.90 14.80 23.14
C ARG A 272 4.49 16.01 22.40
N GLN A 273 3.77 16.53 21.41
CA GLN A 273 4.19 17.72 20.67
C GLN A 273 4.22 18.98 21.57
N ARG A 274 3.29 19.10 22.53
CA ARG A 274 3.30 20.16 23.54
C ARG A 274 4.52 20.04 24.44
N GLU A 275 4.84 18.85 24.92
CA GLU A 275 6.03 18.62 25.74
C GLU A 275 7.33 18.97 25.02
N GLU A 276 7.46 18.58 23.74
CA GLU A 276 8.64 18.93 22.92
C GLU A 276 8.79 20.44 22.75
N LYS A 277 7.69 21.15 22.45
CA LYS A 277 7.70 22.61 22.37
C LYS A 277 8.04 23.26 23.71
N ASN A 278 7.48 22.76 24.80
CA ASN A 278 7.81 23.25 26.15
C ASN A 278 9.28 23.03 26.48
N LYS A 279 9.86 21.86 26.16
CA LYS A 279 11.29 21.58 26.32
C LYS A 279 12.16 22.50 25.47
N ALA A 280 11.77 22.78 24.23
CA ALA A 280 12.49 23.71 23.36
C ALA A 280 12.46 25.14 23.90
N VAL A 281 11.29 25.62 24.36
CA VAL A 281 11.16 26.94 24.98
C VAL A 281 11.99 27.04 26.27
N LEU A 282 11.98 26.01 27.12
CA LEU A 282 12.81 25.98 28.33
C LEU A 282 14.31 26.06 28.02
N LYS A 283 14.78 25.40 26.96
CA LYS A 283 16.18 25.51 26.50
C LYS A 283 16.52 26.94 26.06
N LEU A 284 15.67 27.58 25.26
CA LEU A 284 15.88 28.95 24.81
C LEU A 284 15.92 29.93 25.99
N VAL A 285 14.98 29.81 26.92
CA VAL A 285 14.96 30.65 28.14
C VAL A 285 16.23 30.43 28.98
N PHE A 286 16.70 29.20 29.09
CA PHE A 286 17.94 28.89 29.81
C PHE A 286 19.19 29.46 29.12
N GLU A 287 19.26 29.37 27.79
CA GLU A 287 20.33 29.97 26.98
C GLU A 287 20.34 31.50 27.10
N GLU A 288 19.16 32.14 27.05
CA GLU A 288 19.02 33.59 27.27
C GLU A 288 19.42 34.01 28.69
N GLN A 289 19.13 33.19 29.71
CA GLN A 289 19.58 33.45 31.09
C GLN A 289 21.09 33.31 31.25
N GLN A 290 21.71 32.32 30.60
CA GLN A 290 23.18 32.15 30.57
C GLN A 290 23.87 33.35 29.93
N ILE A 291 23.36 33.85 28.79
CA ILE A 291 23.88 35.03 28.09
C ILE A 291 23.80 36.29 28.96
N ASN A 292 22.76 36.43 29.78
CA ASN A 292 22.59 37.57 30.69
C ASN A 292 23.42 37.49 32.00
N LEU A 293 24.01 36.34 32.32
CA LEU A 293 24.88 36.17 33.49
C LEU A 293 26.37 36.44 33.18
N ILE A 294 26.79 36.33 31.92
CA ILE A 294 28.16 36.53 31.47
C ILE A 294 28.66 38.00 31.55
N PRO A 295 27.85 39.08 31.49
CA PRO A 295 28.38 40.45 31.60
C PRO A 295 28.70 40.90 33.03
N LYS A 296 28.38 40.12 34.08
CA LYS A 296 28.56 40.56 35.48
C LYS A 296 29.87 40.12 36.15
N MET A 297 30.73 39.36 35.46
CA MET A 297 32.05 39.00 36.02
C MET A 297 33.21 39.92 35.60
N ASN A 298 33.01 40.82 34.62
CA ASN A 298 34.08 41.69 34.11
C ASN A 298 34.11 43.12 34.68
N THR A 299 33.33 43.44 35.72
CA THR A 299 33.26 44.81 36.27
C THR A 299 33.69 44.95 37.75
N LEU A 300 34.40 43.97 38.31
CA LEU A 300 34.97 44.08 39.68
C LEU A 300 36.50 44.26 39.73
N GLN A 301 37.16 44.58 38.62
CA GLN A 301 38.63 44.70 38.58
C GLN A 301 39.17 46.07 38.15
N ALA A 302 38.38 47.14 38.30
CA ALA A 302 38.88 48.49 38.07
C ALA A 302 38.26 49.50 39.05
N LEU A 303 38.92 49.72 40.18
CA LEU A 303 38.96 51.00 40.90
C LEU A 303 40.35 51.11 41.57
N PRO A 304 40.95 52.32 41.58
CA PRO A 304 42.39 52.56 41.75
C PRO A 304 42.94 52.34 43.17
#